data_AF-A0A9D2PF42-F1
#
_entry.id   AF-A0A9D2PF42-F1
#
_cell.length_a   1.000
_cell.length_b   1.000
_cell.length_c   1.000
_cell.angle_alpha   90.00
_cell.angle_beta   90.00
_cell.angle_gamma   90.00
#
_symmetry.space_group_name_H-M   'P 1'
#
loop_
_entity.id
_entity.type
_entity.pdbx_description
1 polymer ?
#
loop_
_entity_poly.entity_id
_entity_poly.type
_entity_poly.pdbx_seq_one_letter_code
_entity_poly.pdbx_strand_id
1 'polypeptide(L)'
;MNPKELADYLCQRLIAEGFTVQRYDAYKTDSIYLKLDFGVCNSIRISDHTGKKYLKYRYNIGSFVKKHRYGNNRGFPRIYFRQDQVDMLIEQILRDRKSKIKRYGADRYQGFMKENKVKNRNLKGFWRKSWIVGGKNGI
;
A
#
# COMPACT_ATOMS: atom_id res chain seq x y z
N MET A 1 -8.27 16.69 2.45
CA MET A 1 -7.96 15.91 1.23
C MET A 1 -9.06 14.90 0.97
N ASN A 2 -9.52 14.74 -0.26
CA ASN A 2 -10.31 13.57 -0.64
C ASN A 2 -9.38 12.33 -0.77
N PRO A 3 -9.92 11.10 -0.94
CA PRO A 3 -9.09 9.90 -1.07
C PRO A 3 -8.06 9.96 -2.20
N LYS A 4 -8.38 10.58 -3.35
CA LYS A 4 -7.47 10.68 -4.50
C LYS A 4 -6.28 11.59 -4.21
N GLU A 5 -6.53 12.78 -3.68
CA GLU A 5 -5.48 13.72 -3.27
C GLU A 5 -4.53 13.10 -2.24
N LEU A 6 -5.09 12.38 -1.26
CA LEU A 6 -4.29 11.67 -0.26
C LEU A 6 -3.46 10.54 -0.90
N ALA A 7 -4.02 9.83 -1.87
CA ALA A 7 -3.31 8.78 -2.61
C ALA A 7 -2.18 9.36 -3.47
N ASP A 8 -2.39 10.50 -4.12
CA ASP A 8 -1.38 11.20 -4.92
C ASP A 8 -0.20 11.63 -4.04
N TYR A 9 -0.49 12.26 -2.91
CA TYR A 9 0.53 12.65 -1.92
C TYR A 9 1.33 11.45 -1.41
N LEU A 10 0.65 10.36 -1.02
CA LEU A 10 1.30 9.13 -0.58
C LEU A 10 2.18 8.52 -1.66
N CYS A 11 1.69 8.46 -2.90
CA CYS A 11 2.47 7.91 -4.02
C CYS A 11 3.71 8.76 -4.28
N GLN A 12 3.58 10.09 -4.35
CA GLN A 12 4.70 11.00 -4.57
C GLN A 12 5.78 10.83 -3.49
N ARG A 13 5.38 10.85 -2.21
CA ARG A 13 6.32 10.68 -1.09
C ARG A 13 6.99 9.30 -1.10
N LEU A 14 6.25 8.22 -1.33
CA LEU A 14 6.81 6.87 -1.33
C LEU A 14 7.72 6.62 -2.54
N ILE A 15 7.42 7.19 -3.71
CA ILE A 15 8.29 7.11 -4.88
C ILE A 15 9.61 7.86 -4.62
N ALA A 16 9.55 9.03 -3.99
CA ALA A 16 10.75 9.79 -3.61
C ALA A 16 11.66 9.00 -2.64
N GLU A 17 11.07 8.14 -1.80
CA GLU A 17 11.76 7.20 -0.89
C GLU A 17 12.18 5.88 -1.58
N GLY A 18 12.07 5.81 -2.91
CA GLY A 18 12.54 4.69 -3.72
C GLY A 18 11.64 3.44 -3.71
N PHE A 19 10.35 3.57 -3.41
CA PHE A 19 9.39 2.47 -3.53
C PHE A 19 8.88 2.33 -4.97
N THR A 20 8.61 1.10 -5.40
CA THR A 20 7.70 0.88 -6.54
C THR A 20 6.27 0.82 -6.03
N VAL A 21 5.39 1.70 -6.53
CA VAL A 21 3.99 1.77 -6.09
C VAL A 21 3.05 1.30 -7.20
N GLN A 22 2.25 0.26 -6.93
CA GLN A 22 1.11 -0.10 -7.76
C GLN A 22 -0.16 0.50 -7.17
N ARG A 23 -0.97 1.17 -7.99
CA ARG A 23 -2.22 1.82 -7.58
C ARG A 23 -3.40 1.23 -8.32
N TYR A 24 -4.51 1.04 -7.60
CA TYR A 24 -5.81 0.71 -8.16
C TYR A 24 -6.89 1.56 -7.50
N ASP A 25 -7.64 2.29 -8.33
CA ASP A 25 -8.79 3.09 -7.91
C ASP A 25 -10.07 2.26 -8.14
N ALA A 26 -10.86 2.07 -7.09
CA ALA A 26 -12.08 1.28 -7.19
C ALA A 26 -13.14 1.98 -8.03
N TYR A 27 -13.81 1.22 -8.91
CA TYR A 27 -14.83 1.77 -9.80
C TYR A 27 -16.10 2.26 -9.08
N LYS A 28 -16.54 1.54 -8.04
CA LYS A 28 -17.85 1.77 -7.38
C LYS A 28 -17.76 2.53 -6.06
N THR A 29 -16.56 2.87 -5.60
CA THR A 29 -16.34 3.42 -4.26
C THR A 29 -15.12 4.33 -4.29
N ASP A 30 -15.04 5.32 -3.41
CA ASP A 30 -13.84 6.16 -3.25
C ASP A 30 -12.69 5.47 -2.49
N SER A 31 -12.60 4.14 -2.59
CA SER A 31 -11.46 3.38 -2.09
C SER A 31 -10.34 3.33 -3.12
N ILE A 32 -9.14 3.66 -2.67
CA ILE A 32 -7.90 3.52 -3.43
C ILE A 32 -7.00 2.52 -2.72
N TYR A 33 -6.37 1.66 -3.50
CA TYR A 33 -5.52 0.60 -2.99
C TYR A 33 -4.12 0.76 -3.55
N LEU A 34 -3.13 0.71 -2.68
CA LEU A 34 -1.73 0.69 -3.05
C LEU A 34 -1.10 -0.65 -2.65
N LYS A 35 -0.22 -1.17 -3.50
CA LYS A 35 0.76 -2.20 -3.13
C LYS A 35 2.16 -1.63 -3.31
N LEU A 36 3.02 -1.94 -2.34
CA LEU A 36 4.37 -1.40 -2.26
C LEU A 36 5.37 -2.50 -2.60
N ASP A 37 6.32 -2.19 -3.48
CA ASP A 37 7.38 -3.09 -3.92
C ASP A 37 6.81 -4.44 -4.39
N PHE A 38 5.81 -4.38 -5.28
CA PHE A 38 5.08 -5.57 -5.77
C PHE A 38 4.47 -6.39 -4.62
N GLY A 39 4.03 -5.71 -3.56
CA GLY A 39 3.38 -6.30 -2.40
C GLY A 39 4.34 -6.83 -1.33
N VAL A 40 5.66 -6.79 -1.55
CA VAL A 40 6.66 -7.20 -0.54
C VAL A 40 6.58 -6.31 0.70
N CYS A 41 6.36 -5.01 0.51
CA CYS A 41 6.17 -4.04 1.60
C CYS A 41 4.68 -3.78 1.91
N ASN A 42 3.86 -4.83 1.79
CA ASN A 42 2.43 -4.83 2.11
C ASN A 42 1.59 -3.88 1.24
N SER A 43 0.41 -3.50 1.74
CA SER A 43 -0.61 -2.73 1.04
C SER A 43 -1.23 -1.65 1.92
N ILE A 44 -1.64 -0.57 1.27
CA ILE A 44 -2.35 0.56 1.87
C ILE A 44 -3.76 0.62 1.28
N ARG A 45 -4.76 0.81 2.14
CA ARG A 45 -6.11 1.20 1.72
C ARG A 45 -6.37 2.64 2.14
N ILE A 46 -6.74 3.47 1.19
CA ILE A 46 -7.18 4.85 1.39
C ILE A 46 -8.67 4.90 1.09
N SER A 47 -9.49 5.38 2.01
CA SER A 47 -10.95 5.42 1.84
C SER A 47 -11.62 6.32 2.86
N ASP A 48 -12.84 6.74 2.57
CA ASP A 48 -13.76 7.48 3.44
C ASP A 48 -14.76 6.59 4.21
N HIS A 49 -14.79 5.28 3.95
CA HIS A 49 -15.73 4.34 4.57
C HIS A 49 -15.02 3.11 5.17
N THR A 50 -15.72 2.45 6.08
CA THR A 50 -15.25 1.19 6.69
C THR A 50 -15.22 0.07 5.64
N GLY A 51 -14.07 -0.58 5.51
CA GLY A 51 -13.90 -1.71 4.58
C GLY A 51 -14.48 -3.03 5.11
N LYS A 52 -14.52 -4.04 4.23
CA LYS A 52 -14.96 -5.39 4.59
C LYS A 52 -13.94 -6.08 5.50
N LYS A 53 -14.41 -6.72 6.59
CA LYS A 53 -13.55 -7.35 7.61
C LYS A 53 -12.55 -8.37 7.04
N TYR A 54 -12.95 -9.15 6.02
CA TYR A 54 -12.12 -10.21 5.45
C TYR A 54 -10.93 -9.72 4.60
N LEU A 55 -10.91 -8.45 4.16
CA LEU A 55 -9.80 -7.90 3.37
C LEU A 55 -8.63 -7.54 4.27
N LYS A 56 -7.41 -7.95 3.90
CA LYS A 56 -6.22 -7.95 4.77
C LYS A 56 -5.22 -6.84 4.41
N TYR A 57 -5.65 -5.58 4.49
CA TYR A 57 -4.74 -4.43 4.30
C TYR A 57 -3.94 -4.15 5.56
N ARG A 58 -2.62 -4.05 5.42
CA ARG A 58 -1.72 -3.76 6.53
C ARG A 58 -1.91 -2.35 7.04
N TYR A 59 -1.98 -1.38 6.13
CA TYR A 59 -2.16 0.03 6.46
C TYR A 59 -3.50 0.52 5.94
N ASN A 60 -4.20 1.30 6.74
CA ASN A 60 -5.52 1.84 6.43
C ASN A 60 -5.56 3.31 6.84
N ILE A 61 -5.99 4.20 5.96
CA ILE A 61 -6.05 5.63 6.21
C ILE A 61 -7.29 6.27 5.58
N GLY A 62 -7.81 7.31 6.22
CA GLY A 62 -8.86 8.18 5.68
C GLY A 62 -9.93 8.56 6.71
N SER A 63 -10.96 9.28 6.27
CA SER A 63 -11.94 9.97 7.15
C SER A 63 -12.82 9.05 8.01
N PHE A 64 -12.92 7.75 7.65
CA PHE A 64 -13.60 6.74 8.49
C PHE A 64 -12.81 6.39 9.76
N VAL A 65 -11.50 6.68 9.80
CA VAL A 65 -10.65 6.39 10.96
C VAL A 65 -10.73 7.56 11.94
N LYS A 66 -11.44 7.36 13.06
CA LYS A 66 -11.61 8.39 14.09
C LYS A 66 -10.41 8.53 15.04
N LYS A 67 -9.62 7.46 15.21
CA LYS A 67 -8.41 7.46 16.01
C LYS A 67 -7.38 6.48 15.46
N HIS A 68 -6.10 6.80 15.67
CA HIS A 68 -5.02 5.84 15.42
C HIS A 68 -5.26 4.58 16.23
N ARG A 69 -5.14 3.41 15.60
CA ARG A 69 -5.34 2.12 16.30
C ARG A 69 -4.65 0.97 15.59
N TYR A 70 -4.25 0.00 16.39
CA TYR A 70 -3.79 -1.29 15.94
C TYR A 70 -4.96 -2.28 15.98
N GLY A 71 -5.02 -3.16 14.99
CA GLY A 71 -5.94 -4.28 14.96
C GLY A 71 -5.21 -5.54 14.55
N ASN A 72 -5.80 -6.69 14.87
CA ASN A 72 -5.35 -7.97 14.37
C ASN A 72 -6.58 -8.72 13.87
N ASN A 73 -6.52 -9.25 12.66
CA ASN A 73 -7.55 -10.16 12.17
C ASN A 73 -6.89 -11.46 11.75
N ARG A 74 -7.08 -12.54 12.54
CA ARG A 74 -6.56 -13.89 12.26
C ARG A 74 -5.04 -13.90 11.97
N GLY A 75 -4.26 -13.21 12.78
CA GLY A 75 -2.80 -13.12 12.63
C GLY A 75 -2.32 -12.09 11.62
N PHE A 76 -3.22 -11.34 10.96
CA PHE A 76 -2.85 -10.25 10.05
C PHE A 76 -2.96 -8.92 10.78
N PRO A 77 -1.84 -8.31 11.23
CA PRO A 77 -1.91 -7.08 11.99
C PRO A 77 -2.15 -5.90 11.03
N ARG A 78 -3.00 -4.99 11.47
CA ARG A 78 -3.50 -3.83 10.72
C ARG A 78 -3.25 -2.58 11.53
N ILE A 79 -2.92 -1.51 10.84
CA ILE A 79 -2.70 -0.21 11.45
C ILE A 79 -3.64 0.78 10.75
N TYR A 80 -4.40 1.52 11.55
CA TYR A 80 -5.35 2.50 11.09
C TYR A 80 -4.85 3.89 11.48
N PHE A 81 -4.77 4.79 10.50
CA PHE A 81 -4.33 6.16 10.66
C PHE A 81 -5.48 7.11 10.32
N ARG A 82 -5.61 8.20 11.08
CA ARG A 82 -6.43 9.32 10.63
C ARG A 82 -5.79 9.95 9.39
N GLN A 83 -6.59 10.70 8.66
CA GLN A 83 -6.16 11.30 7.41
C GLN A 83 -5.01 12.32 7.56
N ASP A 84 -5.00 13.06 8.65
CA ASP A 84 -3.97 14.02 9.03
C ASP A 84 -2.72 13.37 9.64
N GLN A 85 -2.69 12.04 9.75
CA GLN A 85 -1.54 11.26 10.21
C GLN A 85 -0.80 10.58 9.04
N VAL A 86 -0.89 11.17 7.85
CA VAL A 86 -0.28 10.62 6.63
C VAL A 86 1.24 10.50 6.75
N ASP A 87 1.91 11.47 7.38
CA ASP A 87 3.36 11.40 7.58
C ASP A 87 3.74 10.31 8.58
N MET A 88 2.97 10.12 9.66
CA MET A 88 3.16 8.99 10.58
C MET A 88 3.02 7.64 9.88
N LEU A 89 2.09 7.53 8.93
CA LEU A 89 1.94 6.34 8.08
C LEU A 89 3.18 6.13 7.21
N ILE A 90 3.69 7.18 6.55
CA ILE A 90 4.89 7.11 5.71
C ILE A 90 6.09 6.63 6.54
N GLU A 91 6.32 7.22 7.71
CA GLU A 91 7.40 6.80 8.61
C GLU A 91 7.25 5.33 9.04
N GLN A 92 6.03 4.87 9.34
CA GLN A 92 5.79 3.48 9.68
C GLN A 92 6.14 2.55 8.52
N ILE A 93 5.78 2.92 7.29
CA ILE A 93 6.11 2.15 6.08
C ILE A 93 7.63 2.11 5.87
N LEU A 94 8.33 3.23 6.05
CA LEU A 94 9.79 3.30 5.94
C LEU A 94 10.49 2.39 6.95
N ARG A 95 10.05 2.43 8.22
CA ARG A 95 10.55 1.53 9.28
C ARG A 95 10.29 0.05 8.95
N ASP A 96 9.09 -0.27 8.45
CA ASP A 96 8.72 -1.63 8.08
C ASP A 96 9.56 -2.14 6.88
N ARG A 97 9.81 -1.30 5.86
CA ARG A 97 10.69 -1.64 4.72
C ARG A 97 12.13 -1.85 5.18
N LYS A 98 12.68 -0.93 5.97
CA LYS A 98 14.04 -1.04 6.52
C LYS A 98 14.20 -2.32 7.34
N SER A 99 13.20 -2.67 8.15
CA SER A 99 13.21 -3.90 8.95
C SER A 99 13.16 -5.16 8.08
N LYS A 100 12.36 -5.16 6.99
CA LYS A 100 12.32 -6.27 6.02
C LYS A 100 13.66 -6.42 5.29
N ILE A 101 14.25 -5.33 4.81
CA ILE A 101 15.55 -5.35 4.14
C ILE A 101 16.63 -5.85 5.11
N LYS A 102 16.66 -5.36 6.35
CA LYS A 102 17.59 -5.84 7.39
C LYS A 102 17.42 -7.35 7.66
N ARG A 103 16.19 -7.85 7.67
CA ARG A 103 15.90 -9.27 7.94
C ARG A 103 16.28 -10.19 6.78
N TYR A 104 16.00 -9.79 5.54
CA TYR A 104 16.16 -10.66 4.37
C TYR A 104 17.48 -10.44 3.63
N GLY A 105 18.10 -9.28 3.78
CA GLY A 105 19.14 -8.77 2.87
C GLY A 105 18.53 -8.09 1.65
N ALA A 106 19.26 -7.12 1.09
CA ALA A 106 18.82 -6.34 -0.06
C ALA A 106 18.56 -7.22 -1.29
N ASP A 107 19.45 -8.18 -1.58
CA ASP A 107 19.32 -9.05 -2.75
C ASP A 107 18.08 -9.94 -2.68
N ARG A 108 17.81 -10.56 -1.52
CA ARG A 108 16.59 -11.37 -1.35
C ARG A 108 15.33 -10.52 -1.41
N TYR A 109 15.37 -9.30 -0.85
CA TYR A 109 14.25 -8.37 -0.95
C TYR A 109 13.92 -8.06 -2.42
N GLN A 110 14.94 -7.76 -3.23
CA GLN A 110 14.78 -7.56 -4.67
C GLN A 110 14.34 -8.84 -5.40
N GLY A 111 14.84 -10.00 -4.99
CA GLY A 111 14.37 -11.31 -5.46
C GLY A 111 12.87 -11.49 -5.26
N PHE A 112 12.37 -11.24 -4.05
CA PHE A 112 10.94 -11.29 -3.75
C PHE A 112 10.12 -10.30 -4.57
N MET A 113 10.65 -9.10 -4.85
CA MET A 113 9.99 -8.13 -5.73
C MET A 113 9.83 -8.67 -7.14
N LYS A 114 10.91 -9.23 -7.72
CA LYS A 114 10.91 -9.84 -9.07
C LYS A 114 9.95 -11.02 -9.14
N GLU A 115 10.02 -11.94 -8.16
CA GLU A 115 9.12 -13.07 -8.07
C GLU A 115 7.65 -12.64 -7.98
N ASN A 116 7.33 -11.68 -7.10
CA ASN A 116 5.98 -11.19 -6.95
C ASN A 116 5.50 -10.49 -8.23
N LYS A 117 6.35 -9.73 -8.92
CA LYS A 117 5.99 -9.11 -10.21
C LYS A 117 5.55 -10.16 -11.22
N VAL A 118 6.29 -11.26 -11.34
CA VAL A 118 5.96 -12.37 -12.27
C VAL A 118 4.71 -13.11 -11.82
N LYS A 119 4.68 -13.60 -10.57
CA LYS A 119 3.57 -14.41 -10.02
C LYS A 119 2.23 -13.66 -10.09
N ASN A 120 2.25 -12.35 -9.91
CA ASN A 120 1.03 -11.56 -9.86
C ASN A 120 0.56 -11.01 -11.22
N ARG A 121 1.38 -11.06 -12.29
CA ARG A 121 1.12 -10.40 -13.58
C ARG A 121 -0.27 -10.69 -14.17
N ASN A 122 -0.71 -11.94 -14.08
CA ASN A 122 -1.97 -12.41 -14.69
C ASN A 122 -3.10 -12.59 -13.67
N LEU A 123 -2.89 -12.23 -12.39
CA LEU A 123 -3.90 -12.40 -11.38
C LEU A 123 -5.04 -11.40 -11.57
N LYS A 124 -6.27 -11.93 -11.55
CA LYS A 124 -7.49 -11.12 -11.58
C LYS A 124 -7.56 -10.18 -10.36
N GLY A 125 -8.40 -9.15 -10.46
CA GLY A 125 -8.62 -8.20 -9.37
C GLY A 125 -7.59 -7.08 -9.37
N PHE A 126 -6.93 -6.84 -8.23
CA PHE A 126 -6.02 -5.71 -8.05
C PHE A 126 -4.97 -5.65 -9.16
N TRP A 127 -4.23 -6.73 -9.39
CA TRP A 127 -3.04 -6.71 -10.24
C TRP A 127 -3.35 -6.40 -11.71
N ARG A 128 -4.44 -6.97 -12.24
CA ARG A 128 -4.91 -6.66 -13.59
C ARG A 128 -5.46 -5.24 -13.74
N LYS A 129 -5.96 -4.63 -12.67
CA LYS A 129 -6.59 -3.29 -12.70
C LYS A 129 -5.68 -2.17 -12.20
N SER A 130 -4.51 -2.51 -11.68
CA SER A 130 -3.55 -1.55 -11.13
C SER A 130 -2.56 -1.09 -12.19
N TRP A 131 -2.03 0.11 -12.04
CA TRP A 131 -0.90 0.62 -12.81
C TRP A 131 0.28 0.93 -11.87
N ILE A 132 1.49 0.97 -12.42
CA ILE A 132 2.66 1.48 -11.68
C ILE A 132 2.64 3.00 -11.75
N VAL A 133 2.68 3.66 -10.60
CA VAL A 133 2.71 5.13 -10.54
C VAL A 133 4.12 5.63 -10.88
N GLY A 134 4.23 6.63 -11.76
CA GLY A 134 5.51 7.22 -12.18
C GLY A 134 6.33 6.37 -13.17
N GLY A 135 5.86 5.17 -13.53
CA GLY A 135 6.46 4.39 -14.61
C GLY A 135 6.03 4.93 -15.97
N LYS A 136 6.98 5.22 -16.86
CA LYS A 136 6.69 5.23 -18.30
C LYS A 136 6.12 3.84 -18.63
N ASN A 137 4.90 3.78 -19.17
CA ASN A 137 4.37 2.56 -19.75
C ASN A 137 5.32 2.16 -20.89
N GLY A 138 6.22 1.22 -20.60
CA GLY A 138 7.02 0.57 -21.62
C GLY A 138 6.10 -0.36 -22.40
N ILE A 139 5.90 0.00 -23.67
CA ILE A 139 5.38 -0.83 -24.76
C ILE A 139 6.13 -2.16 -24.79
#